data_AF-A0A7J4IBL6-F1
#
_entry.id   AF-A0A7J4IBL6-F1
#
_cell.length_a   1.000
_cell.length_b   1.000
_cell.length_c   1.000
_cell.angle_alpha   90.00
_cell.angle_beta   90.00
_cell.angle_gamma   90.00
#
_symmetry.space_group_name_H-M   'P 1'
#
loop_
_entity.id
_entity.type
_entity.pdbx_description
1 polymer ?
#
loop_
_entity_poly.entity_id
_entity_poly.type
_entity_poly.pdbx_seq_one_letter_code
_entity_poly.pdbx_strand_id
1 'polypeptide(L)'
;SDPTMRSALNIRYAEKTLKVCTKLGCTLGSFDRGLEPKNASSTMEWGTNHAIVTAGYVPDIIFDSGAVGKEPMIRVLGKNPQDVLTKIKRIADASFP
;
A
#
# COMPACT_ATOMS: atom_id res chain seq x y z
N SER A 1 11.55 9.97 3.79
CA SER A 1 10.73 9.34 2.74
C SER A 1 11.36 9.64 1.38
N ASP A 2 11.08 8.82 0.36
CA ASP A 2 11.58 9.00 -1.02
C ASP A 2 10.76 10.08 -1.75
N PRO A 3 11.36 11.23 -2.14
CA PRO A 3 10.63 12.31 -2.81
C PRO A 3 10.21 11.98 -4.25
N THR A 4 10.72 10.88 -4.83
CA THR A 4 10.36 10.48 -6.20
C THR A 4 9.00 9.82 -6.28
N MET A 5 8.48 9.29 -5.17
CA MET A 5 7.19 8.61 -5.08
C MET A 5 6.06 9.63 -4.94
N ARG A 6 5.50 10.07 -6.07
CA ARG A 6 4.53 11.19 -6.15
C ARG A 6 3.16 10.81 -6.68
N SER A 7 2.88 9.52 -6.81
CA SER A 7 1.57 9.02 -7.25
C SER A 7 1.15 7.82 -6.42
N ALA A 8 -0.15 7.72 -6.17
CA ALA A 8 -0.74 6.62 -5.44
C ALA A 8 -2.13 6.29 -6.00
N LEU A 9 -2.53 5.03 -5.95
CA LEU A 9 -3.92 4.60 -6.17
C LEU A 9 -4.34 3.59 -5.12
N ASN A 10 -5.53 3.79 -4.57
CA ASN A 10 -6.17 2.84 -3.68
C ASN A 10 -6.91 1.78 -4.49
N ILE A 11 -6.71 0.50 -4.18
CA ILE A 11 -7.45 -0.63 -4.73
C ILE A 11 -7.99 -1.49 -3.60
N ARG A 12 -9.08 -2.21 -3.89
CA ARG A 12 -9.72 -3.11 -2.93
C ARG A 12 -8.73 -4.12 -2.37
N TYR A 13 -8.72 -4.28 -1.05
CA TYR A 13 -7.94 -5.32 -0.40
C TYR A 13 -8.49 -6.71 -0.72
N ALA A 14 -7.57 -7.61 -1.06
CA ALA A 14 -7.81 -9.04 -1.03
C ALA A 14 -6.46 -9.75 -0.83
N GLU A 15 -6.43 -10.80 0.00
CA GLU A 15 -5.20 -11.57 0.22
C GLU A 15 -4.62 -12.15 -1.08
N LYS A 16 -5.50 -12.55 -2.02
CA LYS A 16 -5.07 -13.00 -3.35
C LYS A 16 -4.30 -11.93 -4.11
N THR A 17 -4.70 -10.66 -4.00
CA THR A 17 -4.05 -9.54 -4.66
C THR A 17 -2.67 -9.29 -4.05
N LEU A 18 -2.53 -9.36 -2.72
CA LEU A 18 -1.20 -9.26 -2.07
C LEU A 18 -0.25 -10.40 -2.47
N LYS A 19 -0.77 -11.63 -2.56
CA LYS A 19 0.00 -12.78 -3.07
C LYS A 19 0.48 -12.55 -4.51
N VAL A 20 -0.38 -11.98 -5.37
CA VAL A 20 -0.02 -11.60 -6.74
C VAL A 20 1.05 -10.51 -6.76
N CYS A 21 0.90 -9.44 -5.97
CA CYS A 21 1.90 -8.37 -5.86
C CYS A 21 3.29 -8.94 -5.46
N THR A 22 3.32 -9.82 -4.47
CA THR A 22 4.56 -10.48 -4.02
C THR A 22 5.20 -11.30 -5.14
N LYS A 23 4.40 -12.09 -5.87
CA LYS A 23 4.88 -12.89 -7.02
C LYS A 23 5.40 -12.03 -8.17
N LEU A 24 4.86 -10.84 -8.36
CA LEU A 24 5.30 -9.88 -9.37
C LEU A 24 6.58 -9.11 -8.97
N GLY A 25 7.09 -9.35 -7.75
CA GLY A 25 8.28 -8.69 -7.21
C GLY A 25 8.01 -7.31 -6.61
N CYS A 26 6.74 -6.95 -6.36
CA CYS A 26 6.41 -5.71 -5.66
C CYS A 26 6.85 -5.80 -4.20
N THR A 27 7.42 -4.72 -3.70
CA THR A 27 7.74 -4.59 -2.28
C THR A 27 6.49 -4.21 -1.48
N LEU A 28 6.32 -4.79 -0.29
CA LEU A 28 5.14 -4.60 0.55
C LEU A 28 5.52 -3.96 1.88
N GLY A 29 4.71 -2.98 2.31
CA GLY A 29 4.64 -2.51 3.68
C GLY A 29 3.20 -2.54 4.19
N SER A 30 3.03 -2.54 5.49
CA SER A 30 1.71 -2.50 6.11
C SER A 30 1.72 -1.74 7.43
N PHE A 31 0.53 -1.39 7.90
CA PHE A 31 0.32 -0.87 9.24
C PHE A 31 -1.02 -1.39 9.78
N ASP A 32 -1.10 -1.53 11.10
CA ASP A 32 -2.33 -1.88 11.81
C ASP A 32 -2.93 -0.61 12.41
N ARG A 33 -4.18 -0.28 12.04
CA ARG A 33 -4.90 0.89 12.58
C ARG A 33 -5.10 0.81 14.10
N GLY A 34 -5.12 -0.38 14.69
CA GLY A 34 -5.21 -0.58 16.13
C GLY A 34 -3.97 -0.13 16.91
N LEU A 35 -2.83 0.05 16.21
CA LEU A 35 -1.59 0.56 16.79
C LEU A 35 -1.44 2.09 16.65
N GLU A 36 -2.46 2.78 16.11
CA GLU A 36 -2.42 4.23 15.96
C GLU A 36 -2.29 4.94 17.33
N PRO A 37 -1.25 5.77 17.54
CA PRO A 37 -1.09 6.54 18.76
C PRO A 37 -2.24 7.54 18.95
N LYS A 38 -2.68 7.73 20.19
CA LYS A 38 -3.77 8.68 20.53
C LYS A 38 -3.50 10.13 20.12
N ASN A 39 -2.22 10.51 19.99
CA ASN A 39 -1.79 11.84 19.60
C ASN A 39 -1.48 11.97 18.10
N ALA A 40 -1.76 10.95 17.29
CA ALA A 40 -1.61 11.04 15.84
C ALA A 40 -2.65 12.02 15.26
N SER A 41 -2.19 12.92 14.40
CA SER A 41 -3.05 13.88 13.68
C SER A 41 -3.89 13.21 12.60
N SER A 42 -3.37 12.13 11.99
CA SER A 42 -3.97 11.43 10.86
C SER A 42 -3.48 9.99 10.78
N THR A 43 -4.42 9.03 10.74
CA THR A 43 -4.14 7.61 10.54
C THR A 43 -3.31 7.36 9.28
N MET A 44 -3.56 8.14 8.22
CA MET A 44 -2.88 7.93 6.94
C MET A 44 -1.45 8.45 6.96
N GLU A 45 -1.20 9.60 7.60
CA GLU A 45 0.16 10.11 7.77
C GLU A 45 0.97 9.18 8.66
N TRP A 46 0.42 8.84 9.84
CA TRP A 46 1.07 7.94 10.78
C TRP A 46 1.27 6.54 10.17
N GLY A 47 0.23 5.93 9.60
CA GLY A 47 0.28 4.56 9.10
C GLY A 47 1.22 4.42 7.89
N THR A 48 1.21 5.38 6.98
CA THR A 48 2.16 5.41 5.85
C THR A 48 3.59 5.55 6.35
N ASN A 49 3.83 6.46 7.30
CA ASN A 49 5.16 6.64 7.88
C ASN A 49 5.60 5.39 8.65
N HIS A 50 4.71 4.77 9.41
CA HIS A 50 4.99 3.53 10.16
C HIS A 50 5.37 2.40 9.20
N ALA A 51 4.62 2.19 8.12
CA ALA A 51 4.94 1.19 7.11
C ALA A 51 6.32 1.43 6.46
N ILE A 52 6.64 2.68 6.14
CA ILE A 52 7.93 3.06 5.54
C ILE A 52 9.09 2.86 6.51
N VAL A 53 8.95 3.31 7.76
CA VAL A 53 10.00 3.18 8.79
C VAL A 53 10.26 1.71 9.10
N THR A 54 9.21 0.91 9.25
CA THR A 54 9.32 -0.54 9.49
C THR A 54 9.96 -1.27 8.31
N ALA A 55 9.65 -0.87 7.07
CA ALA A 55 10.26 -1.45 5.87
C ALA A 55 11.72 -0.98 5.65
N GLY A 56 12.09 0.22 6.13
CA GLY A 56 13.39 0.85 5.88
C GLY A 56 13.51 1.52 4.49
N TYR A 57 12.44 1.50 3.70
CA TYR A 57 12.35 2.10 2.35
C TYR A 57 10.89 2.44 2.04
N VAL A 58 10.63 3.14 0.92
CA VAL A 58 9.25 3.38 0.46
C VAL A 58 8.82 2.19 -0.42
N PRO A 59 7.87 1.35 0.03
CA PRO A 59 7.46 0.17 -0.72
C PRO A 59 6.59 0.53 -1.92
N ASP A 60 6.46 -0.41 -2.87
CA ASP A 60 5.53 -0.29 -3.99
C ASP A 60 4.07 -0.35 -3.53
N ILE A 61 3.81 -1.08 -2.44
CA ILE A 61 2.49 -1.32 -1.89
C ILE A 61 2.47 -1.02 -0.40
N ILE A 62 1.49 -0.26 0.07
CA ILE A 62 1.15 -0.14 1.49
C ILE A 62 -0.28 -0.63 1.72
N PHE A 63 -0.48 -1.59 2.60
CA PHE A 63 -1.83 -2.11 2.90
C PHE A 63 -2.18 -2.06 4.39
N ASP A 64 -3.48 -2.04 4.68
CA ASP A 64 -4.01 -2.22 6.03
C ASP A 64 -5.20 -3.18 6.01
N SER A 65 -5.39 -3.93 7.09
CA SER A 65 -6.48 -4.89 7.26
C SER A 65 -7.80 -4.24 7.71
N GLY A 66 -7.93 -2.91 7.61
CA GLY A 66 -9.09 -2.18 8.07
C GLY A 66 -9.18 -2.06 9.60
N ALA A 67 -10.34 -1.63 10.07
CA ALA A 67 -10.70 -1.56 11.49
C ALA A 67 -12.24 -1.55 11.61
N VAL A 68 -12.78 -1.51 12.82
CA VAL A 68 -14.24 -1.35 13.02
C VAL A 68 -14.71 -0.08 12.31
N GLY A 69 -15.61 -0.23 11.33
CA GLY A 69 -16.13 0.86 10.51
C GLY A 69 -15.14 1.41 9.46
N LYS A 70 -14.02 0.73 9.19
CA LYS A 70 -13.02 1.09 8.17
C LYS A 70 -12.71 -0.10 7.28
N GLU A 71 -12.95 0.04 5.99
CA GLU A 71 -12.65 -1.01 5.01
C GLU A 71 -11.13 -1.25 4.87
N PRO A 72 -10.69 -2.51 4.72
CA PRO A 72 -9.32 -2.84 4.38
C PRO A 72 -8.91 -2.29 2.99
N MET A 73 -7.66 -1.85 2.84
CA MET A 73 -7.22 -1.16 1.62
C MET A 73 -5.79 -1.54 1.21
N ILE A 74 -5.55 -1.63 -0.10
CA ILE A 74 -4.22 -1.71 -0.70
C ILE A 74 -3.93 -0.38 -1.41
N ARG A 75 -2.77 0.22 -1.16
CA ARG A 75 -2.31 1.47 -1.76
C ARG A 75 -1.11 1.17 -2.65
N VAL A 76 -1.25 1.37 -3.95
CA VAL A 76 -0.18 1.20 -4.93
C VAL A 76 0.53 2.54 -5.09
N LEU A 77 1.82 2.59 -4.77
CA LEU A 77 2.66 3.78 -4.88
C LEU A 77 3.50 3.74 -6.16
N GLY A 78 3.82 4.90 -6.70
CA GLY A 78 4.67 5.02 -7.88
C GLY A 78 5.19 6.43 -8.09
N LYS A 79 6.14 6.55 -9.03
CA LYS A 79 6.82 7.82 -9.31
C LYS A 79 5.92 8.84 -10.01
N ASN A 80 4.97 8.34 -10.79
CA ASN A 80 4.00 9.10 -11.57
C ASN A 80 2.77 8.21 -11.86
N PRO A 81 1.68 8.76 -12.41
CA PRO A 81 0.47 7.97 -12.71
C PRO A 81 0.71 6.79 -13.64
N GLN A 82 1.60 6.93 -14.63
CA GLN A 82 1.91 5.84 -15.58
C GLN A 82 2.57 4.65 -14.88
N ASP A 83 3.47 4.89 -13.93
CA ASP A 83 4.10 3.85 -13.11
C ASP A 83 3.04 3.07 -12.29
N VAL A 84 2.15 3.81 -11.61
CA VAL A 84 1.05 3.21 -10.83
C VAL A 84 0.12 2.37 -11.72
N LEU A 85 -0.32 2.91 -12.86
CA LEU A 85 -1.18 2.20 -13.81
C LEU A 85 -0.49 0.96 -14.39
N THR A 86 0.81 1.02 -14.63
CA THR A 86 1.59 -0.13 -15.11
C THR A 86 1.63 -1.25 -14.06
N LYS A 87 1.85 -0.92 -12.79
CA LYS A 87 1.78 -1.90 -11.68
C LYS A 87 0.39 -2.51 -11.57
N ILE A 88 -0.66 -1.69 -11.61
CA ILE A 88 -2.05 -2.17 -11.53
C ILE A 88 -2.40 -3.09 -12.68
N LYS A 89 -2.02 -2.74 -13.91
CA LYS A 89 -2.26 -3.60 -15.08
C LYS A 89 -1.62 -4.97 -14.90
N ARG A 90 -0.36 -5.03 -14.48
CA ARG A 90 0.33 -6.30 -14.19
C ARG A 90 -0.37 -7.11 -13.10
N ILE A 91 -0.84 -6.45 -12.04
CA ILE A 91 -1.60 -7.10 -10.96
C ILE A 91 -2.93 -7.65 -11.50
N ALA A 92 -3.65 -6.89 -12.31
CA ALA A 92 -4.93 -7.29 -12.89
C ALA A 92 -4.75 -8.50 -13.84
N ASP A 93 -3.82 -8.42 -14.78
CA ASP A 93 -3.52 -9.49 -15.74
C ASP A 93 -3.13 -10.79 -15.02
N ALA A 94 -2.34 -10.72 -13.94
CA ALA A 94 -1.94 -11.89 -13.16
C ALA A 94 -3.04 -12.39 -12.19
N SER A 95 -4.05 -11.57 -11.89
CA SER A 95 -5.18 -11.94 -11.01
C SER A 95 -6.32 -12.62 -11.79
N PHE A 96 -6.37 -12.42 -13.11
CA PHE A 96 -7.36 -12.94 -14.04
C PHE A 96 -6.65 -13.49 -15.29
N PRO A 97 -5.96 -14.64 -15.17
CA PRO A 97 -5.25 -15.25 -16.29
C PRO A 97 -6.19 -15.72 -17.40
#